data_AF-A0A957X6L8-F1
#
_entry.id   AF-A0A957X6L8-F1
#
_cell.length_a   1.000
_cell.length_b   1.000
_cell.length_c   1.000
_cell.angle_alpha   90.00
_cell.angle_beta   90.00
_cell.angle_gamma   90.00
#
_symmetry.space_group_name_H-M   'P 1'
#
loop_
_entity.id
_entity.type
_entity.pdbx_description
1 polymer ?
#
loop_
_entity_poly.entity_id
_entity_poly.type
_entity_poly.pdbx_seq_one_letter_code
_entity_poly.pdbx_strand_id
1 'polypeptide(L)' 'MHSHAELLRAVSAAGHEIGNHSFHHEPWLHLYSEAQINNELAQTEEYLIGVTGQKPVGFRGPGYSCSEATLRVLAHRG' A
#
# COMPACT_ATOMS: atom_id res chain seq x y z
N MET A 1 -3.81 17.18 -3.84
CA MET A 1 -3.95 15.73 -3.59
C MET A 1 -5.17 15.51 -2.72
N HIS A 2 -6.07 14.63 -3.16
CA HIS A 2 -7.44 14.56 -2.64
C HIS A 2 -7.49 14.10 -1.17
N SER A 3 -8.10 14.93 -0.32
CA SER A 3 -8.30 14.65 1.10
C SER A 3 -9.44 13.65 1.29
N HIS A 4 -9.16 12.35 1.11
CA HIS A 4 -10.11 11.28 1.44
C HIS A 4 -9.91 10.74 2.86
N ALA A 5 -9.20 11.47 3.73
CA ALA A 5 -8.88 11.04 5.08
C ALA A 5 -10.14 10.75 5.91
N GLU A 6 -11.21 11.52 5.73
CA GLU A 6 -12.50 11.28 6.39
C GLU A 6 -13.14 9.97 5.92
N LEU A 7 -13.09 9.67 4.61
CA LEU A 7 -13.59 8.42 4.06
C LEU A 7 -12.79 7.23 4.57
N LEU A 8 -11.46 7.32 4.57
CA LEU A 8 -10.58 6.27 5.09
C LEU A 8 -10.85 6.00 6.57
N ARG A 9 -11.02 7.06 7.38
CA ARG A 9 -11.43 6.93 8.78
C ARG A 9 -12.79 6.27 8.92
N ALA A 10 -13.78 6.66 8.12
CA ALA A 10 -15.12 6.09 8.17
C ALA A 10 -15.14 4.60 7.81
N VAL A 11 -14.44 4.21 6.73
CA VAL A 11 -14.32 2.80 6.30
C VAL A 11 -13.60 1.97 7.35
N SER A 12 -12.50 2.49 7.91
CA SER A 12 -11.77 1.81 8.99
C SER A 12 -12.62 1.68 10.27
N ALA A 13 -13.32 2.74 10.68
CA ALA A 13 -14.19 2.74 11.87
C ALA A 13 -15.40 1.80 11.72
N ALA A 14 -15.83 1.51 10.48
CA ALA A 14 -16.84 0.50 10.18
C ALA A 14 -16.30 -0.95 10.26
N GLY A 15 -15.01 -1.13 10.57
CA GLY A 15 -14.39 -2.45 10.74
C GLY A 15 -13.91 -3.11 9.45
N HIS A 16 -13.82 -2.36 8.35
CA HIS A 16 -13.26 -2.88 7.10
C HIS A 16 -11.73 -2.82 7.11
N GLU A 17 -11.10 -3.85 6.52
CA GLU A 17 -9.66 -3.84 6.23
C GLU A 17 -9.33 -2.81 5.15
N ILE A 18 -8.25 -2.06 5.32
CA ILE A 18 -7.66 -1.22 4.29
C ILE A 18 -6.34 -1.85 3.82
N GLY A 19 -6.28 -2.22 2.54
CA GLY A 19 -5.07 -2.76 1.91
C GLY A 19 -4.20 -1.70 1.25
N ASN A 20 -2.92 -2.03 1.04
CA ASN A 20 -1.95 -1.20 0.32
C ASN A 20 -2.07 -1.44 -1.20
N HIS A 21 -2.07 -0.36 -1.99
CA HIS A 21 -2.15 -0.41 -3.45
C HIS A 21 -1.02 0.34 -4.18
N SER A 22 0.16 0.49 -3.54
CA SER A 22 1.24 1.42 -3.94
C SER A 22 0.81 2.89 -3.88
N PHE A 23 1.79 3.77 -3.80
CA PHE A 23 1.56 5.20 -3.58
C PHE A 23 1.23 5.92 -4.88
N HIS A 24 1.99 5.64 -5.94
CA HIS A 24 1.83 6.30 -7.24
C HIS A 24 0.94 5.52 -8.23
N HIS A 25 0.50 4.31 -7.86
CA HIS A 25 -0.37 3.47 -8.70
C HIS A 25 0.21 3.23 -10.11
N GLU A 26 1.52 2.97 -10.20
CA GLU A 26 2.16 2.72 -11.49
C GLU A 26 1.95 1.26 -11.95
N PRO A 27 1.37 1.03 -13.15
CA PRO A 27 1.07 -0.34 -13.61
C PRO A 27 2.33 -1.16 -13.94
N TRP A 28 3.49 -0.51 -14.06
CA TRP A 28 4.79 -1.15 -14.29
C TRP A 28 5.61 -1.36 -13.01
N LEU A 29 4.96 -1.38 -11.83
CA LEU A 29 5.62 -1.63 -10.53
C LEU A 29 6.53 -2.88 -10.53
N HIS A 30 6.24 -3.90 -11.35
CA HIS A 30 7.05 -5.11 -11.47
C HIS A 30 8.46 -4.86 -12.05
N LEU A 31 8.68 -3.71 -12.71
CA LEU A 31 9.98 -3.29 -13.24
C LEU A 31 10.84 -2.55 -12.20
N TYR A 32 10.28 -2.24 -11.03
CA TYR A 32 10.99 -1.52 -9.98
C TYR A 32 12.01 -2.42 -9.27
N SER A 33 13.09 -1.80 -8.81
CA SER A 33 13.99 -2.41 -7.82
C SER A 33 13.27 -2.63 -6.49
N GLU A 34 13.78 -3.55 -5.67
CA GLU A 34 13.24 -3.81 -4.32
C GLU A 34 13.21 -2.54 -3.46
N ALA A 35 14.21 -1.66 -3.59
CA ALA A 35 14.24 -0.39 -2.87
C ALA A 35 13.10 0.55 -3.30
N GLN A 36 12.81 0.63 -4.61
CA GLN A 36 11.70 1.44 -5.12
C GLN A 36 10.34 0.87 -4.70
N ILE A 37 10.16 -0.46 -4.78
CA ILE A 37 8.94 -1.14 -4.29
C ILE A 37 8.76 -0.87 -2.80
N ASN A 38 9.83 -0.99 -2.01
CA ASN A 38 9.79 -0.75 -0.57
C ASN A 38 9.36 0.70 -0.25
N ASN A 39 9.83 1.68 -1.03
CA ASN A 39 9.43 3.08 -0.89
C ASN A 39 7.95 3.29 -1.24
N GLU A 40 7.45 2.70 -2.33
CA GLU A 40 6.02 2.75 -2.71
C GLU A 40 5.11 2.22 -1.60
N LEU A 41 5.48 1.09 -1.01
CA LEU A 41 4.72 0.47 0.08
C LEU A 41 4.80 1.30 1.37
N ALA A 42 6.00 1.76 1.72
CA ALA A 42 6.23 2.52 2.95
C ALA A 42 5.48 3.86 2.97
N GLN A 43 5.48 4.61 1.87
CA GLN A 43 4.76 5.88 1.78
C GLN A 43 3.24 5.68 1.94
N THR A 44 2.69 4.64 1.31
CA THR A 44 1.27 4.30 1.44
C THR A 44 0.94 3.86 2.87
N GLU A 45 1.77 3.01 3.47
CA GLU A 45 1.62 2.56 4.86
C GLU A 45 1.63 3.72 5.84
N GLU A 46 2.60 4.63 5.74
CA GLU A 46 2.72 5.80 6.62
C GLU A 46 1.46 6.66 6.57
N TYR A 47 0.94 6.92 5.36
CA TYR A 47 -0.29 7.67 5.19
C TYR A 47 -1.50 6.95 5.80
N LEU A 48 -1.67 5.65 5.53
CA LEU A 48 -2.79 4.86 6.05
C LEU A 48 -2.76 4.76 7.57
N ILE A 49 -1.59 4.53 8.17
CA ILE A 49 -1.41 4.51 9.63
C ILE A 49 -1.73 5.88 10.23
N GLY A 50 -1.23 6.97 9.63
CA GLY A 50 -1.49 8.32 10.11
C GLY A 50 -2.98 8.70 10.10
N VAL A 51 -3.76 8.16 9.15
CA VAL A 51 -5.19 8.45 9.01
C VAL A 51 -6.06 7.50 9.83
N THR A 52 -5.75 6.21 9.84
CA THR A 52 -6.63 5.15 10.37
C THR A 52 -6.14 4.53 11.67
N GLY A 53 -4.87 4.72 12.03
CA GLY A 53 -4.21 4.04 13.15
C GLY A 53 -3.95 2.55 12.91
N GLN A 54 -4.29 2.02 11.72
CA GLN A 54 -4.12 0.61 11.37
C GLN A 54 -3.00 0.44 10.34
N LYS A 55 -2.13 -0.55 10.55
CA LYS A 55 -1.14 -0.95 9.54
C LYS A 55 -1.85 -1.87 8.51
N PRO A 56 -1.78 -1.59 7.20
CA PRO A 56 -2.33 -2.49 6.20
C PRO A 56 -1.58 -3.83 6.20
N VAL A 57 -2.31 -4.93 6.02
CA VAL A 57 -1.76 -6.29 5.91
C VAL A 57 -1.96 -6.84 4.50
N GLY A 58 -3.08 -6.54 3.85
CA GLY A 58 -3.29 -6.83 2.44
C GLY A 58 -2.50 -5.92 1.51
N PHE A 59 -2.01 -6.48 0.40
CA PHE A 59 -1.46 -5.73 -0.73
C PHE A 59 -2.07 -6.22 -2.04
N ARG A 60 -2.33 -5.29 -2.95
CA ARG A 60 -2.63 -5.58 -4.35
C ARG A 60 -1.76 -4.70 -5.24
N GLY A 61 -1.10 -5.25 -6.25
CA GLY A 61 -0.32 -4.45 -7.19
C GLY A 61 -1.21 -3.65 -8.16
N PRO A 62 -0.86 -2.39 -8.49
CA PRO A 62 -1.50 -1.65 -9.59
C PRO A 62 -1.44 -2.44 -10.89
N GLY A 63 -2.53 -2.45 -11.66
CA GLY A 63 -2.59 -3.23 -12.90
C GLY A 63 -2.36 -4.73 -12.74
N TYR A 64 -2.54 -5.28 -11.53
CA TYR A 64 -2.19 -6.67 -11.16
C TYR A 64 -0.70 -6.98 -11.28
N SER A 65 0.14 -5.95 -11.32
CA SER A 65 1.60 -6.07 -11.36
C SER A 65 2.12 -6.82 -10.12
N CYS A 66 2.82 -7.92 -10.34
CA CYS A 66 3.45 -8.73 -9.30
C CYS A 66 4.73 -9.36 -9.85
N SER A 67 5.86 -9.17 -9.17
CA SER A 67 7.15 -9.79 -9.51
C SER A 67 7.74 -10.50 -8.29
N GLU A 68 8.79 -11.31 -8.49
CA GLU A 68 9.51 -11.91 -7.37
C GLU A 68 10.08 -10.86 -6.40
N ALA A 69 10.54 -9.73 -6.93
CA ALA A 69 11.00 -8.60 -6.12
C ALA A 69 9.86 -8.06 -5.24
N THR A 70 8.65 -7.91 -5.79
CA THR A 70 7.46 -7.55 -5.00
C THR A 70 7.19 -8.57 -3.90
N LEU A 71 7.21 -9.87 -4.22
CA LEU A 71 6.96 -10.93 -3.24
C LEU A 71 8.01 -10.96 -2.12
N ARG A 72 9.30 -10.77 -2.44
CA ARG A 72 10.37 -10.69 -1.43
C ARG A 72 10.20 -9.49 -0.51
N VAL A 73 9.92 -8.32 -1.08
CA VAL A 73 9.67 -7.11 -0.27
C VAL A 73 8.47 -7.31 0.65
N LEU A 74 7.35 -7.85 0.15
CA LEU A 74 6.18 -8.15 0.97
C LEU A 74 6.53 -9.15 2.10
N ALA A 75 7.20 -10.26 1.77
CA ALA A 75 7.60 -11.26 2.77
C ALA A 75 8.53 -10.68 3.86
N HIS A 76 9.38 -9.70 3.52
CA HIS A 76 10.23 -9.01 4.50
C HIS A 76 9.46 -8.02 5.40
N ARG A 77 8.33 -7.48 4.93
CA ARG A 77 7.53 -6.47 5.66
C ARG A 77 6.52 -7.08 6.64
N GLY A 78 6.27 -8.38 6.51
CA GLY A 78 5.25 -9.14 7.27
C GLY A 78 3.88 -9.08 6.61
#